data_AF-A0A3A9EPN5-F1
#
_entry.id   AF-A0A3A9EPN5-F1
#
_cell.length_a   1.000
_cell.length_b   1.000
_cell.length_c   1.000
_cell.angle_alpha   90.00
_cell.angle_beta   90.00
_cell.angle_gamma   90.00
#
_symmetry.space_group_name_H-M   'P 1'
#
loop_
_entity.id
_entity.type
_entity.pdbx_description
1 polymer ?
#
loop_
_entity_poly.entity_id
_entity_poly.type
_entity_poly.pdbx_seq_one_letter_code
_entity_poly.pdbx_strand_id
1 'polypeptide(L)'
;MASKAAATSAVPARKTTAAKADTTSRKSNKIYCYIGPNIKGYLHTGQVFRGEREAILKENAEVVEKHPLVKTLLVPGESLAVARLKVKEPGTAHYANFQKLSRELVEAAQEKVRPEYEKYVKEE
;
A
#
# COMPACT_ATOMS: atom_id res chain seq x y z
N MET A 1 38.06 -7.37 55.85
CA MET A 1 37.91 -6.24 54.90
C MET A 1 37.79 -6.85 53.50
N ALA A 2 36.71 -6.78 52.73
CA ALA A 2 35.44 -6.10 52.86
C ALA A 2 34.37 -6.92 52.09
N SER A 3 33.23 -7.14 52.72
CA SER A 3 31.99 -7.62 52.07
C SER A 3 31.37 -6.50 51.24
N LYS A 4 30.80 -6.82 50.07
CA LYS A 4 29.60 -6.10 49.60
C LYS A 4 28.79 -6.92 48.59
N ALA A 5 27.59 -7.29 49.01
CA ALA A 5 26.47 -7.69 48.18
C ALA A 5 25.63 -6.46 47.79
N ALA A 6 25.02 -6.47 46.60
CA ALA A 6 23.79 -5.77 46.19
C ALA A 6 23.47 -6.24 44.75
N ALA A 7 22.54 -7.17 44.51
CA ALA A 7 21.08 -7.01 44.47
C ALA A 7 20.61 -5.88 43.54
N THR A 8 20.09 -6.21 42.34
CA THR A 8 18.71 -5.84 41.91
C THR A 8 18.30 -6.46 40.56
N SER A 9 17.03 -6.85 40.54
CA SER A 9 16.09 -7.23 39.46
C SER A 9 16.35 -6.76 38.03
N ALA A 10 15.94 -7.53 37.02
CA ALA A 10 14.65 -7.31 36.31
C ALA A 10 14.46 -8.16 35.02
N VAL A 11 13.24 -8.71 34.88
CA VAL A 11 12.45 -9.10 33.69
C VAL A 11 12.89 -10.27 32.77
N PRO A 12 12.09 -11.36 32.66
CA PRO A 12 12.18 -12.29 31.53
C PRO A 12 11.40 -11.69 30.34
N ALA A 13 12.12 -11.22 29.32
CA ALA A 13 11.50 -10.74 28.10
C ALA A 13 10.94 -11.93 27.29
N ARG A 14 9.61 -12.04 27.37
CA ARG A 14 8.69 -12.84 26.55
C ARG A 14 9.15 -12.89 25.08
N LYS A 15 9.69 -14.04 24.64
CA LYS A 15 9.96 -14.31 23.22
C LYS A 15 8.62 -14.49 22.51
N THR A 16 8.15 -13.40 21.90
CA THR A 16 6.98 -13.36 21.03
C THR A 16 7.18 -14.29 19.84
N THR A 17 6.25 -15.22 19.71
CA THR A 17 5.93 -15.96 18.49
C THR A 17 5.64 -14.99 17.34
N ALA A 18 6.48 -15.01 16.31
CA ALA A 18 6.14 -14.48 14.99
C ALA A 18 6.98 -15.21 13.93
N ALA A 19 6.75 -16.53 13.80
CA ALA A 19 7.13 -17.25 12.59
C ALA A 19 6.06 -16.98 11.53
N LYS A 20 6.30 -16.00 10.65
CA LYS A 20 5.65 -15.94 9.34
C LYS A 20 6.70 -15.69 8.26
N ALA A 21 7.01 -16.80 7.59
CA ALA A 21 7.44 -16.92 6.21
C ALA A 21 8.63 -16.07 5.77
N ASP A 22 9.82 -16.57 6.09
CA ASP A 22 10.97 -16.40 5.20
C ASP A 22 10.88 -17.49 4.13
N THR A 23 10.60 -17.13 2.87
CA THR A 23 10.85 -18.06 1.77
C THR A 23 11.18 -17.29 0.49
N THR A 24 12.44 -17.46 0.07
CA THR A 24 12.94 -17.29 -1.31
C THR A 24 13.14 -15.86 -1.83
N SER A 25 14.00 -15.13 -1.12
CA SER A 25 14.83 -14.06 -1.68
C SER A 25 15.82 -14.59 -2.72
N ARG A 26 15.37 -14.75 -3.97
CA ARG A 26 16.22 -14.37 -5.11
C ARG A 26 15.79 -12.95 -5.47
N LYS A 27 16.12 -12.00 -4.59
CA LYS A 27 15.76 -10.57 -4.72
C LYS A 27 16.35 -10.07 -6.02
N SER A 28 15.55 -10.04 -7.08
CA SER A 28 15.90 -9.22 -8.22
C SER A 28 15.99 -7.77 -7.72
N ASN A 29 17.05 -7.07 -8.09
CA ASN A 29 17.26 -5.66 -7.73
C ASN A 29 16.28 -4.72 -8.46
N LYS A 30 15.23 -5.27 -9.07
CA LYS A 30 14.21 -4.52 -9.78
C LYS A 30 13.28 -3.87 -8.75
N ILE A 31 13.03 -2.59 -8.96
CA ILE A 31 12.17 -1.78 -8.11
C ILE A 31 10.96 -1.40 -8.94
N TYR A 32 9.77 -1.52 -8.36
CA TYR A 32 8.52 -1.03 -8.93
C TYR A 32 7.87 -0.05 -7.97
N CYS A 33 7.18 0.93 -8.51
CA CYS A 33 6.46 1.92 -7.73
C CYS A 33 5.05 2.07 -8.25
N TYR A 34 4.10 2.13 -7.33
CA TYR A 34 2.72 2.44 -7.65
C TYR A 34 2.52 3.96 -7.67
N ILE A 35 2.14 4.48 -8.84
CA ILE A 35 1.90 5.92 -9.10
C ILE A 35 0.41 6.27 -9.14
N GLY A 36 -0.45 5.37 -8.64
CA GLY A 36 -1.89 5.58 -8.60
C GLY A 36 -2.41 6.31 -7.36
N PRO A 37 -3.73 6.58 -7.31
CA PRO A 37 -4.40 7.13 -6.14
C PRO A 37 -4.36 6.16 -4.95
N ASN A 38 -4.52 6.68 -3.73
CA ASN A 38 -4.48 5.87 -2.51
C ASN A 38 -5.72 4.97 -2.41
N ILE A 39 -5.50 3.66 -2.34
CA ILE A 39 -6.51 2.63 -2.11
C ILE A 39 -6.44 2.26 -0.62
N LYS A 40 -7.41 2.74 0.17
CA LYS A 40 -7.47 2.51 1.62
C LYS A 40 -7.41 1.01 1.94
N GLY A 41 -6.47 0.63 2.81
CA GLY A 41 -6.26 -0.75 3.25
C GLY A 41 -5.41 -1.63 2.32
N TYR A 42 -4.99 -1.12 1.17
CA TYR A 42 -4.35 -1.92 0.12
C TYR A 42 -3.07 -1.29 -0.42
N LEU A 43 -3.18 -0.18 -1.18
CA LEU A 43 -2.07 0.44 -1.88
C LEU A 43 -1.99 1.94 -1.61
N HIS A 44 -0.81 2.44 -1.26
CA HIS A 44 -0.57 3.87 -1.07
C HIS A 44 0.12 4.50 -2.28
N THR A 45 -0.22 5.76 -2.56
CA THR A 45 0.46 6.53 -3.60
C THR A 45 1.97 6.60 -3.32
N GLY A 46 2.79 6.21 -4.29
CA GLY A 46 4.24 6.16 -4.16
C GLY A 46 4.76 4.92 -3.42
N GLN A 47 3.93 3.91 -3.17
CA GLN A 47 4.37 2.66 -2.56
C GLN A 47 5.36 1.94 -3.45
N VAL A 48 6.51 1.60 -2.87
CA VAL A 48 7.64 0.98 -3.57
C VAL A 48 7.70 -0.50 -3.22
N PHE A 49 7.83 -1.32 -4.24
CA PHE A 49 7.99 -2.76 -4.16
C PHE A 49 9.36 -3.16 -4.72
N ARG A 50 9.97 -4.18 -4.12
CA ARG A 50 11.26 -4.72 -4.56
C ARG A 50 11.05 -6.17 -4.99
N GLY A 51 11.54 -6.51 -6.18
CA GLY A 51 11.43 -7.86 -6.74
C GLY A 51 10.77 -7.88 -8.12
N GLU A 52 10.28 -9.06 -8.51
CA GLU A 52 9.66 -9.26 -9.82
C GLU A 52 8.21 -8.74 -9.85
N ARG A 53 7.81 -8.19 -11.00
CA ARG A 53 6.46 -7.67 -11.23
C ARG A 53 5.38 -8.69 -10.90
N GLU A 54 5.59 -9.96 -11.25
CA GLU A 54 4.63 -11.04 -11.02
C GLU A 54 4.44 -11.34 -9.53
N ALA A 55 5.51 -11.29 -8.74
CA ALA A 55 5.43 -11.49 -7.29
C ALA A 55 4.60 -10.38 -6.65
N ILE A 56 4.84 -9.12 -7.05
CA ILE A 56 4.11 -7.96 -6.57
C ILE A 56 2.62 -8.05 -6.94
N LEU A 57 2.31 -8.50 -8.16
CA LEU A 57 0.93 -8.69 -8.61
C LEU A 57 0.23 -9.83 -7.86
N LYS A 58 0.95 -10.88 -7.48
CA LYS A 58 0.41 -11.98 -6.65
C LYS A 58 0.14 -11.52 -5.22
N GLU A 59 1.05 -10.78 -4.62
CA GLU A 59 0.87 -10.19 -3.27
C GLU A 59 -0.31 -9.21 -3.23
N ASN A 60 -0.56 -8.49 -4.33
CA ASN A 60 -1.65 -7.53 -4.45
C ASN A 60 -2.84 -8.07 -5.28
N ALA A 61 -2.99 -9.39 -5.38
CA ALA A 61 -4.02 -10.01 -6.24
C ALA A 61 -5.44 -9.50 -5.92
N GLU A 62 -5.79 -9.38 -4.63
CA GLU A 62 -7.10 -8.86 -4.19
C GLU A 62 -7.40 -7.45 -4.71
N VAL A 63 -6.36 -6.60 -4.78
CA VAL A 63 -6.47 -5.20 -5.25
C VAL A 63 -6.57 -5.17 -6.76
N VAL A 64 -5.81 -6.03 -7.40
CA VAL A 64 -5.73 -6.16 -8.84
C VAL A 64 -7.03 -6.75 -9.42
N GLU A 65 -7.71 -7.63 -8.69
CA GLU A 65 -9.03 -8.15 -9.03
C GLU A 65 -10.11 -7.06 -8.97
N LYS A 66 -10.09 -6.24 -7.92
CA LYS A 66 -11.03 -5.11 -7.76
C LYS A 66 -10.75 -3.97 -8.74
N HIS A 67 -9.47 -3.68 -8.97
CA HIS A 67 -9.01 -2.56 -9.78
C HIS A 67 -7.90 -3.02 -10.73
N PRO A 68 -8.23 -3.53 -11.92
CA PRO A 68 -7.23 -3.97 -12.89
C PRO A 68 -6.32 -2.83 -13.37
N LEU A 69 -6.75 -1.56 -13.22
CA LEU A 69 -5.98 -0.35 -13.50
C LEU A 69 -4.68 -0.25 -12.69
N VAL A 70 -4.61 -0.92 -11.54
CA VAL A 70 -3.41 -0.99 -10.70
C VAL A 70 -2.24 -1.63 -11.46
N LYS A 71 -2.49 -2.61 -12.35
CA LYS A 71 -1.45 -3.23 -13.18
C LYS A 71 -0.76 -2.23 -14.11
N THR A 72 -1.51 -1.22 -14.55
CA THR A 72 -1.06 -0.16 -15.48
C THR A 72 -0.38 0.99 -14.74
N LEU A 73 -0.74 1.19 -13.47
CA LEU A 73 -0.16 2.22 -12.59
C LEU A 73 1.05 1.70 -11.79
N LEU A 74 1.42 0.44 -11.95
CA LEU A 74 2.67 -0.12 -11.43
C LEU A 74 3.78 0.09 -12.46
N VAL A 75 4.74 0.94 -12.12
CA VAL A 75 5.80 1.40 -13.04
C VAL A 75 7.17 1.02 -12.48
N PRO A 76 8.14 0.59 -13.32
CA PRO A 76 9.50 0.35 -12.85
C PRO A 76 10.15 1.64 -12.35
N GLY A 77 11.04 1.52 -11.36
CA GLY A 77 11.70 2.65 -10.71
C GLY A 77 12.45 3.57 -11.68
N GLU A 78 12.98 3.03 -12.77
CA GLU A 78 13.71 3.77 -13.82
C GLU A 78 12.82 4.78 -14.56
N SER A 79 11.55 4.45 -14.80
CA SER A 79 10.60 5.32 -15.50
C SER A 79 9.65 6.07 -14.55
N LEU A 80 9.89 5.98 -13.24
CA LEU A 80 9.08 6.63 -12.20
C LEU A 80 8.99 8.15 -12.40
N ALA A 81 10.13 8.80 -12.69
CA ALA A 81 10.18 10.25 -12.90
C ALA A 81 9.29 10.67 -14.08
N VAL A 82 9.41 9.98 -15.21
CA VAL A 82 8.61 10.22 -16.42
C VAL A 82 7.14 9.90 -16.19
N ALA A 83 6.84 8.79 -15.53
CA ALA A 83 5.47 8.37 -15.26
C ALA A 83 4.75 9.34 -14.31
N ARG A 84 5.46 9.90 -13.32
CA ARG A 84 4.91 10.96 -12.44
C ARG A 84 4.53 12.23 -13.20
N LEU A 85 5.33 12.63 -14.19
CA LEU A 85 5.00 13.76 -15.05
C LEU A 85 3.75 13.45 -15.89
N LYS A 86 3.70 12.26 -16.50
CA LYS A 86 2.55 11.81 -17.29
C LYS A 86 1.25 11.72 -16.49
N VAL A 87 1.30 11.32 -15.21
CA VAL A 87 0.11 11.31 -14.32
C VAL A 87 -0.40 12.71 -14.02
N LYS A 88 0.43 13.75 -14.13
CA LYS A 88 0.01 15.15 -13.95
C LYS A 88 -0.38 15.82 -15.26
N GLU A 89 0.16 15.36 -16.39
CA GLU A 89 -0.12 15.90 -17.70
C GLU A 89 -1.49 15.44 -18.22
N PRO A 90 -2.45 16.37 -18.40
CA PRO A 90 -3.73 16.04 -18.98
C PRO A 90 -3.55 15.59 -20.43
N GLY A 91 -4.25 14.50 -20.81
CA GLY A 91 -4.20 13.93 -22.16
C GLY A 91 -3.33 12.68 -22.30
N THR A 92 -2.61 12.26 -21.25
CA THR A 92 -1.89 10.98 -21.29
C THR A 92 -2.76 9.80 -20.83
N ALA A 93 -2.43 8.59 -21.30
CA ALA A 93 -3.10 7.37 -20.85
C ALA A 93 -2.95 7.13 -19.33
N HIS A 94 -1.82 7.52 -18.74
CA HIS A 94 -1.61 7.40 -17.29
C HIS A 94 -2.50 8.36 -16.50
N TYR A 95 -2.70 9.58 -17.00
CA TYR A 95 -3.62 10.56 -16.42
C TYR A 95 -5.06 10.06 -16.45
N ALA A 96 -5.54 9.59 -17.61
CA ALA A 96 -6.91 9.08 -17.74
C ALA A 96 -7.16 7.87 -16.83
N ASN A 97 -6.21 6.95 -16.73
CA ASN A 97 -6.33 5.78 -15.85
C ASN A 97 -6.27 6.16 -14.37
N PHE A 98 -5.41 7.12 -14.00
CA PHE A 98 -5.34 7.65 -12.64
C PHE A 98 -6.65 8.32 -12.24
N GLN A 99 -7.22 9.18 -13.11
CA GLN A 99 -8.47 9.88 -12.82
C GLN A 99 -9.66 8.94 -12.69
N LYS A 100 -9.78 7.95 -13.58
CA LYS A 100 -10.84 6.93 -13.49
C LYS A 100 -10.77 6.18 -12.16
N LEU A 101 -9.59 5.64 -11.83
CA LEU A 101 -9.40 4.93 -10.57
C LEU A 101 -9.64 5.86 -9.35
N SER A 102 -9.19 7.11 -9.42
CA SER A 102 -9.41 8.08 -8.33
C SER A 102 -10.90 8.39 -8.16
N ARG A 103 -11.64 8.53 -9.25
CA ARG A 103 -13.07 8.81 -9.22
C ARG A 103 -13.86 7.63 -8.68
N GLU A 104 -13.57 6.42 -9.15
CA GLU A 104 -14.15 5.18 -8.63
C GLU A 104 -13.94 5.04 -7.11
N LEU A 105 -12.74 5.33 -6.62
CA LEU A 105 -12.43 5.27 -5.19
C LEU A 105 -13.16 6.35 -4.37
N VAL A 106 -13.33 7.55 -4.93
CA VAL A 106 -14.07 8.64 -4.29
C VAL A 106 -15.57 8.33 -4.27
N GLU A 107 -16.15 7.85 -5.37
CA GLU A 107 -17.56 7.46 -5.47
C GLU A 107 -17.86 6.30 -4.53
N ALA A 108 -17.01 5.26 -4.48
CA ALA A 108 -17.15 4.15 -3.55
C ALA A 108 -17.00 4.57 -2.07
N ALA A 109 -16.23 5.62 -1.80
CA ALA A 109 -16.14 6.21 -0.47
C ALA A 109 -17.38 7.05 -0.13
N GLN A 110 -17.89 7.84 -1.09
CA GLN A 110 -19.09 8.66 -0.92
C GLN A 110 -20.34 7.82 -0.74
N GLU A 111 -20.49 6.72 -1.48
CA GLU A 111 -21.65 5.82 -1.37
C GLU A 111 -21.76 5.17 0.01
N LYS A 112 -20.63 4.94 0.70
CA LYS A 112 -20.63 4.43 2.08
C LYS A 112 -20.97 5.51 3.11
N VAL A 113 -20.55 6.75 2.86
CA VAL A 113 -20.79 7.90 3.76
C VAL A 113 -22.22 8.42 3.64
N ARG A 114 -22.84 8.33 2.46
CA ARG A 114 -24.18 8.85 2.18
C ARG A 114 -25.31 8.25 3.05
N PRO A 115 -25.41 6.92 3.26
CA PRO A 115 -26.44 6.34 4.13
C PRO A 115 -26.16 6.61 5.61
N GLU A 116 -24.89 6.77 6.00
CA GLU A 116 -24.53 7.16 7.37
C GLU A 116 -25.00 8.59 7.65
N TYR A 117 -24.80 9.53 6.73
CA TYR A 117 -25.33 10.90 6.83
C TYR A 117 -26.86 10.97 6.77
N GLU A 118 -27.53 10.20 5.90
CA GLU A 118 -29.00 10.15 5.85
C GLU A 118 -29.61 9.60 7.14
N LYS A 119 -28.89 8.76 7.87
CA LYS A 119 -29.31 8.26 9.18
C LYS A 119 -29.26 9.36 10.26
N TYR A 120 -28.28 10.26 10.19
CA TYR A 120 -28.18 11.40 11.12
C TYR A 120 -29.18 12.52 10.80
N VAL A 121 -29.48 12.78 9.52
CA VAL A 121 -30.44 13.84 9.13
C VAL A 121 -31.91 13.44 9.40
N LYS A 122 -32.22 12.14 9.49
CA LYS A 122 -33.58 11.66 9.84
C LYS A 122 -33.82 11.52 11.35
N GLU A 123 -32.80 11.71 12.18
CA GLU A 123 -32.93 11.73 13.65
C GLU A 123 -33.04 13.15 14.23
N GLU A 124 -32.96 14.21 13.40
CA GLU A 124 -33.32 15.59 13.75
C GLU A 124 -34.74 15.95 13.30
#